data_AF-A0A256III6-F1
#
_entry.id   AF-A0A256III6-F1
#
_cell.length_a   1.000
_cell.length_b   1.000
_cell.length_c   1.000
_cell.angle_alpha   90.00
_cell.angle_beta   90.00
_cell.angle_gamma   90.00
#
_symmetry.space_group_name_H-M   'P 1'
#
loop_
_entity.id
_entity.type
_entity.pdbx_description
1 polymer ?
#
loop_
_entity_poly.entity_id
_entity_poly.type
_entity_poly.pdbx_seq_one_letter_code
_entity_poly.pdbx_strand_id
1 'polypeptide(L)'
;MPSLRVYDTKGNEHSPTGGGGRSNERVKDLFYDGVRLAIEAGRERKFTMFFRARETRNARTEQFYAVYTTRDGSMREFIDALRDRIETEWGYTIDDSADDMSVFRAIDAGNTSLPGSGQDRAILEELVGSRRGGTVGVRDAESALGLVNELMGTYDRAAVADSPESNALSDFDLVVAPNGSSGIAPIGDTEGQWESTKESIRSRLIDEEIASINESVQTLSREHGLSSSEIRRRVGQRVPALSAPSSGGSTTDRLSTSGSSSRFDMAEIGKYVAIAAVVLLVLIGGFVGASELGYIGGGGGDVAATVNGTVYGADDEPLTTATDVTLEPTAASTGNETAPEPETVTAENGEFAFQNVSAGNYTLSVASTERFAYDNESVEVPGNTTELEVSPADGIVSGQVVDAETGDPLSTDGDGEVDASIELVDGAGETVASATGGSYEFTVGLDGSYTLRASADGYESAERSVGSFGEQESIELESTGGTQEEAESTGVTLQGEVTNATNGNAIEGATVDVVVGLGEVYEGTSELTGDYEVTGIPPGDTYRVEVSADGYEEASRQVDFSGENQVFKSDFELEPTQS
;
A
#
# COMPACT_ATOMS: atom_id res chain seq x y z
N MET A 1 -14.85 -32.30 7.90
CA MET A 1 -14.23 -32.22 9.25
C MET A 1 -13.01 -31.36 9.08
N PRO A 2 -12.75 -30.43 10.01
CA PRO A 2 -11.55 -29.62 9.92
C PRO A 2 -10.30 -30.51 9.96
N SER A 3 -9.27 -30.14 9.23
CA SER A 3 -7.99 -30.86 9.25
C SER A 3 -6.83 -29.88 9.21
N LEU A 4 -5.86 -30.08 10.10
CA LEU A 4 -4.61 -29.33 10.16
C LEU A 4 -3.43 -30.24 9.86
N ARG A 5 -2.59 -29.83 8.91
CA ARG A 5 -1.30 -30.46 8.56
C ARG A 5 -0.21 -29.42 8.60
N VAL A 6 1.00 -29.84 8.95
CA VAL A 6 2.16 -28.96 9.02
C VAL A 6 3.21 -29.50 8.06
N TYR A 7 3.93 -28.61 7.41
CA TYR A 7 4.93 -28.92 6.40
C TYR A 7 6.21 -28.14 6.69
N ASP A 8 7.35 -28.72 6.33
CA ASP A 8 8.63 -28.00 6.29
C ASP A 8 8.71 -27.07 5.07
N THR A 9 9.79 -26.28 4.98
CA THR A 9 10.06 -25.34 3.87
C THR A 9 10.27 -26.02 2.52
N LYS A 10 10.51 -27.33 2.50
CA LYS A 10 10.62 -28.15 1.29
C LYS A 10 9.27 -28.76 0.89
N GLY A 11 8.20 -28.46 1.61
CA GLY A 11 6.85 -28.95 1.37
C GLY A 11 6.63 -30.39 1.86
N ASN A 12 7.50 -30.97 2.68
CA ASN A 12 7.28 -32.30 3.25
C ASN A 12 6.43 -32.21 4.53
N GLU A 13 5.44 -33.08 4.67
CA GLU A 13 4.59 -33.14 5.85
C GLU A 13 5.44 -33.46 7.09
N HIS A 14 5.42 -32.55 8.08
CA HIS A 14 6.16 -32.68 9.33
C HIS A 14 5.28 -33.37 10.38
N SER A 15 5.87 -34.33 11.09
CA SER A 15 5.24 -34.98 12.25
C SER A 15 6.31 -35.49 13.23
N PRO A 16 6.35 -34.99 14.49
CA PRO A 16 7.35 -35.40 15.49
C PRO A 16 7.24 -36.89 15.88
N THR A 17 6.07 -37.49 15.72
CA THR A 17 5.81 -38.90 16.06
C THR A 17 6.16 -39.87 14.93
N GLY A 18 6.66 -39.37 13.80
CA GLY A 18 6.93 -40.15 12.60
C GLY A 18 5.64 -40.45 11.80
N GLY A 19 5.73 -40.34 10.47
CA GLY A 19 4.57 -40.54 9.58
C GLY A 19 4.46 -39.56 8.41
N GLY A 20 5.35 -38.56 8.33
CA GLY A 20 5.46 -37.64 7.21
C GLY A 20 5.95 -38.35 5.94
N GLY A 21 5.04 -38.58 4.99
CA GLY A 21 5.38 -39.19 3.70
C GLY A 21 4.70 -38.50 2.52
N ARG A 22 4.04 -37.36 2.77
CA ARG A 22 3.35 -36.58 1.76
C ARG A 22 4.16 -35.31 1.51
N SER A 23 4.44 -35.05 0.24
CA SER A 23 4.94 -33.75 -0.20
C SER A 23 3.78 -32.90 -0.71
N ASN A 24 3.93 -31.59 -0.59
CA ASN A 24 3.00 -30.59 -1.09
C ASN A 24 3.83 -29.51 -1.81
N GLU A 25 3.95 -29.64 -3.14
CA GLU A 25 4.72 -28.70 -3.96
C GLU A 25 4.23 -27.27 -3.80
N ARG A 26 2.91 -27.07 -3.62
CA ARG A 26 2.35 -25.74 -3.43
C ARG A 26 2.90 -25.05 -2.18
N VAL A 27 3.12 -25.79 -1.09
CA VAL A 27 3.71 -25.20 0.13
C VAL A 27 5.17 -24.80 -0.11
N LYS A 28 5.91 -25.61 -0.87
CA LYS A 28 7.29 -25.29 -1.24
C LYS A 28 7.33 -24.02 -2.09
N ASP A 29 6.45 -23.87 -3.08
CA ASP A 29 6.36 -22.66 -3.91
C ASP A 29 6.05 -21.43 -3.04
N LEU A 30 5.01 -21.51 -2.18
CA LEU A 30 4.64 -20.44 -1.26
C LEU A 30 5.79 -20.02 -0.33
N PHE A 31 6.64 -20.96 0.09
CA PHE A 31 7.83 -20.65 0.89
C PHE A 31 8.86 -19.83 0.10
N TYR A 32 9.21 -20.25 -1.11
CA TYR A 32 10.17 -19.53 -1.96
C TYR A 32 9.67 -18.13 -2.35
N ASP A 33 8.35 -17.94 -2.38
CA ASP A 33 7.71 -16.69 -2.77
C ASP A 33 7.34 -15.79 -1.57
N GLY A 34 7.82 -16.12 -0.36
CA GLY A 34 7.64 -15.26 0.81
C GLY A 34 6.18 -15.10 1.25
N VAL A 35 5.31 -16.09 1.01
CA VAL A 35 3.87 -15.98 1.30
C VAL A 35 3.56 -16.25 2.77
N ARG A 36 3.26 -15.21 3.54
CA ARG A 36 2.97 -15.34 4.97
C ARG A 36 1.60 -15.95 5.25
N LEU A 37 0.62 -15.67 4.41
CA LEU A 37 -0.73 -16.22 4.49
C LEU A 37 -1.30 -16.44 3.09
N ALA A 38 -1.97 -17.57 2.87
CA ALA A 38 -2.77 -17.82 1.69
C ALA A 38 -4.14 -18.37 2.09
N ILE A 39 -5.19 -17.83 1.49
CA ILE A 39 -6.59 -18.21 1.71
C ILE A 39 -7.17 -18.67 0.38
N GLU A 40 -7.66 -19.91 0.33
CA GLU A 40 -8.46 -20.41 -0.78
C GLU A 40 -9.91 -20.52 -0.30
N ALA A 41 -10.78 -19.64 -0.81
CA ALA A 41 -12.22 -19.66 -0.63
C ALA A 41 -12.84 -20.52 -1.74
N GLY A 42 -13.33 -21.70 -1.39
CA GLY A 42 -14.00 -22.60 -2.33
C GLY A 42 -15.12 -23.38 -1.66
N ARG A 43 -15.34 -24.63 -2.08
CA ARG A 43 -16.29 -25.53 -1.38
C ARG A 43 -15.86 -25.86 0.05
N GLU A 44 -14.56 -25.80 0.29
CA GLU A 44 -13.94 -25.85 1.59
C GLU A 44 -12.95 -24.70 1.63
N ARG A 45 -12.90 -23.99 2.75
CA ARG A 45 -11.94 -22.92 3.01
C ARG A 45 -10.62 -23.53 3.44
N LYS A 46 -9.54 -23.14 2.77
CA LYS A 46 -8.19 -23.53 3.15
C LYS A 46 -7.39 -22.30 3.56
N PHE A 47 -6.73 -22.40 4.71
CA PHE A 47 -5.74 -21.44 5.18
C PHE A 47 -4.38 -22.11 5.13
N THR A 48 -3.41 -21.48 4.50
CA THR A 48 -2.00 -21.90 4.48
C THR A 48 -1.18 -20.76 5.05
N MET A 49 -0.40 -21.03 6.09
CA MET A 49 0.24 -19.95 6.84
C MET A 49 1.65 -20.31 7.26
N PHE A 50 2.55 -19.37 7.08
CA PHE A 50 3.91 -19.44 7.59
C PHE A 50 3.91 -19.28 9.11
N PHE A 51 4.70 -20.08 9.80
CA PHE A 51 5.01 -19.85 11.21
C PHE A 51 6.38 -20.41 11.58
N ARG A 52 6.91 -19.91 12.69
CA ARG A 52 8.15 -20.36 13.29
C ARG A 52 7.87 -21.10 14.60
N ALA A 53 8.56 -22.20 14.84
CA ALA A 53 8.44 -22.94 16.08
C ALA A 53 9.76 -23.62 16.47
N ARG A 54 9.92 -23.89 17.77
CA ARG A 54 11.09 -24.58 18.33
C ARG A 54 10.66 -25.73 19.24
N GLU A 55 11.33 -26.87 19.15
CA GLU A 55 11.01 -28.06 19.96
C GLU A 55 11.18 -27.80 21.47
N THR A 56 12.18 -27.00 21.83
CA THR A 56 12.39 -26.54 23.20
C THR A 56 12.79 -25.08 23.21
N ARG A 57 12.69 -24.41 24.37
CA ARG A 57 13.08 -23.00 24.52
C ARG A 57 14.54 -22.70 24.11
N ASN A 58 15.41 -23.70 24.17
CA ASN A 58 16.83 -23.59 23.83
C ASN A 58 17.16 -24.18 22.45
N ALA A 59 16.18 -24.78 21.77
CA ALA A 59 16.38 -25.29 20.41
C ALA A 59 16.41 -24.14 19.41
N ARG A 60 17.03 -24.39 18.26
CA ARG A 60 16.95 -23.48 17.12
C ARG A 60 15.50 -23.39 16.64
N THR A 61 15.10 -22.19 16.25
CA THR A 61 13.81 -21.96 15.62
C THR A 61 13.82 -22.55 14.22
N GLU A 62 12.79 -23.33 13.90
CA GLU A 62 12.54 -23.88 12.57
C GLU A 62 11.33 -23.18 11.94
N GLN A 63 11.28 -23.22 10.61
CA GLN A 63 10.23 -22.60 9.80
C GLN A 63 9.30 -23.66 9.23
N PHE A 64 7.99 -23.38 9.28
CA PHE A 64 6.96 -24.32 8.88
C PHE A 64 5.82 -23.61 8.16
N TYR A 65 5.01 -24.40 7.46
CA TYR A 65 3.68 -24.02 7.01
C TYR A 65 2.61 -24.88 7.61
N ALA A 66 1.55 -24.24 8.08
CA ALA A 66 0.33 -24.90 8.53
C ALA A 66 -0.74 -24.79 7.44
N VAL A 67 -1.29 -25.93 7.03
CA VAL A 67 -2.43 -26.02 6.09
C VAL A 67 -3.66 -26.50 6.86
N TYR A 68 -4.61 -25.61 7.04
CA TYR A 68 -5.90 -25.87 7.67
C TYR A 68 -7.00 -25.90 6.62
N THR A 69 -7.81 -26.95 6.61
CA THR A 69 -8.97 -27.06 5.71
C THR A 69 -10.23 -27.22 6.55
N THR A 70 -11.23 -26.39 6.28
CA THR A 70 -12.52 -26.34 6.99
C THR A 70 -13.65 -26.02 6.01
N ARG A 71 -14.91 -26.20 6.39
CA ARG A 71 -16.04 -25.79 5.53
C ARG A 71 -16.31 -24.31 5.66
N ASP A 72 -16.49 -23.86 6.90
CA ASP A 72 -16.95 -22.50 7.23
C ASP A 72 -16.11 -21.86 8.36
N GLY A 73 -14.95 -22.45 8.69
CA GLY A 73 -14.12 -21.98 9.80
C GLY A 73 -13.47 -20.62 9.56
N SER A 74 -13.13 -19.96 10.67
CA SER A 74 -12.50 -18.63 10.68
C SER A 74 -10.98 -18.72 10.84
N MET A 75 -10.27 -17.61 10.60
CA MET A 75 -8.83 -17.51 10.87
C MET A 75 -8.51 -17.72 12.36
N ARG A 76 -9.39 -17.28 13.28
CA ARG A 76 -9.23 -17.54 14.73
C ARG A 76 -9.28 -19.03 15.06
N GLU A 77 -10.27 -19.74 14.51
CA GLU A 77 -10.39 -21.19 14.69
C GLU A 77 -9.15 -21.92 14.14
N PHE A 78 -8.59 -21.42 13.04
CA PHE A 78 -7.34 -21.93 12.50
C PHE A 78 -6.15 -21.72 13.46
N ILE A 79 -5.95 -20.50 14.00
CA ILE A 79 -4.87 -20.23 14.96
C ILE A 79 -5.03 -21.07 16.23
N ASP A 80 -6.25 -21.21 16.75
CA ASP A 80 -6.53 -22.07 17.91
C ASP A 80 -6.12 -23.52 17.63
N ALA A 81 -6.49 -24.05 16.46
CA ALA A 81 -6.11 -25.40 16.05
C ALA A 81 -4.59 -25.54 15.85
N LEU A 82 -3.93 -24.50 15.36
CA LEU A 82 -2.47 -24.46 15.19
C LEU A 82 -1.75 -24.49 16.53
N ARG A 83 -2.14 -23.64 17.48
CA ARG A 83 -1.58 -23.62 18.84
C ARG A 83 -1.80 -24.94 19.55
N ASP A 84 -3.00 -25.52 19.47
CA ASP A 84 -3.28 -26.83 20.07
C ASP A 84 -2.36 -27.92 19.49
N ARG A 85 -2.18 -27.96 18.16
CA ARG A 85 -1.28 -28.92 17.51
C ARG A 85 0.19 -28.71 17.89
N ILE A 86 0.69 -27.49 17.84
CA ILE A 86 2.13 -27.21 18.01
C ILE A 86 2.52 -27.21 19.49
N GLU A 87 1.76 -26.50 20.32
CA GLU A 87 2.13 -26.26 21.72
C GLU A 87 1.60 -27.35 22.65
N THR A 88 0.37 -27.83 22.42
CA THR A 88 -0.27 -28.82 23.30
C THR A 88 0.05 -30.26 22.88
N GLU A 89 -0.11 -30.61 21.60
CA GLU A 89 0.13 -31.97 21.13
C GLU A 89 1.61 -32.28 20.93
N TRP A 90 2.38 -31.36 20.32
CA TRP A 90 3.81 -31.59 20.01
C TRP A 90 4.76 -31.08 21.09
N GLY A 91 4.29 -30.19 21.97
CA GLY A 91 5.11 -29.60 23.03
C GLY A 91 6.14 -28.58 22.53
N TYR A 92 6.01 -28.12 21.29
CA TYR A 92 6.85 -27.07 20.72
C TYR A 92 6.44 -25.71 21.26
N THR A 93 7.25 -24.68 21.04
CA THR A 93 6.90 -23.28 21.32
C THR A 93 6.88 -22.51 20.01
N ILE A 94 5.76 -21.84 19.70
CA ILE A 94 5.70 -20.93 18.55
C ILE A 94 6.58 -19.71 18.86
N ASP A 95 7.43 -19.35 17.90
CA ASP A 95 8.34 -18.22 17.99
C ASP A 95 7.77 -17.04 17.24
N ASP A 96 7.02 -16.20 17.93
CA ASP A 96 6.32 -15.06 17.34
C ASP A 96 7.10 -13.74 17.41
N SER A 97 8.36 -13.74 17.86
CA SER A 97 9.15 -12.51 18.02
C SER A 97 9.85 -12.05 16.73
N ALA A 98 9.96 -12.90 15.71
CA ALA A 98 10.62 -12.56 14.46
C ALA A 98 9.76 -11.61 13.61
N ASP A 99 10.37 -10.69 12.85
CA ASP A 99 9.63 -9.69 12.05
C ASP A 99 8.67 -10.35 11.06
N ASP A 100 9.11 -11.46 10.47
CA ASP A 100 8.37 -12.27 9.51
C ASP A 100 7.17 -13.06 10.09
N MET A 101 6.92 -12.90 11.39
CA MET A 101 5.74 -13.40 12.11
C MET A 101 4.68 -12.31 12.31
N SER A 102 4.82 -11.13 11.68
CA SER A 102 3.86 -10.01 11.79
C SER A 102 2.42 -10.40 11.46
N VAL A 103 2.20 -11.12 10.36
CA VAL A 103 0.89 -11.63 9.96
C VAL A 103 0.34 -12.62 10.99
N PHE A 104 1.20 -13.47 11.57
CA PHE A 104 0.79 -14.37 12.65
C PHE A 104 0.30 -13.61 13.88
N ARG A 105 1.09 -12.64 14.33
CA ARG A 105 0.74 -11.81 15.48
C ARG A 105 -0.57 -11.06 15.27
N ALA A 106 -0.79 -10.51 14.08
CA ALA A 106 -1.99 -9.75 13.77
C ALA A 106 -3.27 -10.63 13.79
N ILE A 107 -3.22 -11.86 13.27
CA ILE A 107 -4.35 -12.80 13.38
C ILE A 107 -4.58 -13.23 14.83
N ASP A 108 -3.52 -13.57 15.57
CA ASP A 108 -3.59 -14.04 16.95
C ASP A 108 -4.14 -12.96 17.90
N ALA A 109 -3.72 -11.71 17.73
CA ALA A 109 -4.29 -10.56 18.43
C ALA A 109 -5.74 -10.26 18.00
N GLY A 110 -6.10 -10.64 16.77
CA GLY A 110 -7.38 -10.30 16.17
C GLY A 110 -7.50 -8.82 15.82
N ASN A 111 -6.37 -8.15 15.58
CA ASN A 111 -6.29 -6.76 15.19
C ASN A 111 -6.34 -6.64 13.66
N THR A 112 -7.20 -5.77 13.17
CA THR A 112 -7.28 -5.43 11.74
C THR A 112 -7.59 -3.96 11.60
N SER A 113 -6.96 -3.30 10.64
CA SER A 113 -7.26 -1.93 10.20
C SER A 113 -7.69 -1.97 8.74
N LEU A 114 -8.64 -1.13 8.34
CA LEU A 114 -9.01 -1.00 6.93
C LEU A 114 -8.16 0.11 6.29
N PRO A 115 -7.25 -0.20 5.35
CA PRO A 115 -6.45 0.81 4.67
C PRO A 115 -7.21 1.49 3.52
N GLY A 116 -6.72 2.66 3.13
CA GLY A 116 -7.17 3.39 1.94
C GLY A 116 -8.53 4.08 2.07
N SER A 117 -8.88 4.86 1.04
CA SER A 117 -10.18 5.54 0.96
C SER A 117 -11.30 4.57 0.58
N GLY A 118 -12.56 5.02 0.63
CA GLY A 118 -13.69 4.25 0.08
C GLY A 118 -13.56 4.02 -1.43
N GLN A 119 -12.98 4.98 -2.16
CA GLN A 119 -12.78 4.89 -3.60
C GLN A 119 -11.72 3.84 -3.95
N ASP A 120 -10.60 3.79 -3.23
CA ASP A 120 -9.54 2.80 -3.45
C ASP A 120 -10.06 1.38 -3.27
N ARG A 121 -10.85 1.17 -2.21
CA ARG A 121 -11.49 -0.12 -1.94
C ARG A 121 -12.50 -0.50 -3.01
N ALA A 122 -13.28 0.44 -3.54
CA ALA A 122 -14.21 0.18 -4.64
C ALA A 122 -13.50 -0.19 -5.95
N ILE A 123 -12.36 0.45 -6.25
CA ILE A 123 -11.53 0.10 -7.41
C ILE A 123 -10.98 -1.31 -7.25
N LEU A 124 -10.41 -1.62 -6.07
CA LEU A 124 -9.85 -2.94 -5.80
C LEU A 124 -10.93 -4.03 -5.82
N GLU A 125 -12.11 -3.77 -5.26
CA GLU A 125 -13.24 -4.70 -5.28
C GLU A 125 -13.67 -5.04 -6.72
N GLU A 126 -13.74 -4.03 -7.61
CA GLU A 126 -14.07 -4.24 -9.03
C GLU A 126 -12.97 -5.07 -9.75
N LEU A 127 -11.69 -4.82 -9.46
CA LEU A 127 -10.56 -5.56 -10.03
C LEU A 127 -10.57 -7.04 -9.62
N VAL A 128 -10.71 -7.28 -8.31
CA VAL A 128 -10.77 -8.63 -7.72
C VAL A 128 -12.03 -9.35 -8.19
N GLY A 129 -13.19 -8.71 -8.15
CA GLY A 129 -14.47 -9.27 -8.59
C GLY A 129 -14.50 -9.59 -10.09
N SER A 130 -13.78 -8.80 -10.90
CA SER A 130 -13.59 -9.05 -12.34
C SER A 130 -12.55 -10.13 -12.64
N ARG A 131 -11.90 -10.70 -11.62
CA ARG A 131 -10.82 -11.71 -11.74
C ARG A 131 -9.66 -11.26 -12.60
N ARG A 132 -9.34 -9.97 -12.56
CA ARG A 132 -8.15 -9.44 -13.24
C ARG A 132 -6.90 -9.50 -12.38
N GLY A 133 -7.04 -9.95 -11.13
CA GLY A 133 -6.00 -9.91 -10.11
C GLY A 133 -5.90 -8.50 -9.52
N GLY A 134 -5.71 -8.40 -8.21
CA GLY A 134 -5.37 -7.16 -7.53
C GLY A 134 -4.15 -7.38 -6.65
N THR A 135 -3.00 -6.88 -7.07
CA THR A 135 -1.78 -6.88 -6.26
C THR A 135 -1.57 -5.48 -5.70
N VAL A 136 -1.59 -5.36 -4.38
CA VAL A 136 -1.53 -4.06 -3.70
C VAL A 136 -0.59 -4.07 -2.50
N GLY A 137 0.06 -2.94 -2.25
CA GLY A 137 0.83 -2.63 -1.05
C GLY A 137 -0.03 -1.93 0.00
N VAL A 138 0.27 -2.19 1.27
CA VAL A 138 -0.35 -1.56 2.44
C VAL A 138 0.68 -1.33 3.52
N ARG A 139 0.32 -0.54 4.53
CA ARG A 139 1.25 -0.12 5.60
C ARG A 139 1.86 -1.28 6.38
N ASP A 140 1.02 -2.22 6.82
CA ASP A 140 1.41 -3.26 7.76
C ASP A 140 0.52 -4.51 7.67
N ALA A 141 0.87 -5.55 8.44
CA ALA A 141 0.15 -6.80 8.47
C ALA A 141 -1.31 -6.67 8.98
N GLU A 142 -1.60 -5.73 9.89
CA GLU A 142 -2.96 -5.48 10.39
C GLU A 142 -3.85 -4.92 9.27
N SER A 143 -3.28 -4.03 8.45
CA SER A 143 -3.92 -3.44 7.27
C SER A 143 -4.14 -4.48 6.18
N ALA A 144 -3.15 -5.37 5.96
CA ALA A 144 -3.26 -6.46 4.99
C ALA A 144 -4.39 -7.43 5.36
N LEU A 145 -4.48 -7.82 6.63
CA LEU A 145 -5.55 -8.68 7.12
C LEU A 145 -6.91 -7.99 7.09
N GLY A 146 -6.98 -6.69 7.37
CA GLY A 146 -8.21 -5.92 7.24
C GLY A 146 -8.74 -5.98 5.81
N LEU A 147 -7.88 -5.75 4.82
CA LEU A 147 -8.28 -5.79 3.41
C LEU A 147 -8.67 -7.18 2.92
N VAL A 148 -7.91 -8.21 3.29
CA VAL A 148 -8.23 -9.61 2.98
C VAL A 148 -9.55 -10.02 3.64
N ASN A 149 -9.85 -9.53 4.84
CA ASN A 149 -11.12 -9.82 5.50
C ASN A 149 -12.30 -9.04 4.91
N GLU A 150 -12.09 -7.78 4.51
CA GLU A 150 -13.11 -6.93 3.87
C GLU A 150 -13.58 -7.53 2.55
N LEU A 151 -12.64 -7.97 1.71
CA LEU A 151 -12.94 -8.53 0.40
C LEU A 151 -13.32 -10.02 0.45
N MET A 152 -13.56 -10.57 1.64
CA MET A 152 -13.90 -11.98 1.81
C MET A 152 -15.24 -12.28 1.13
N GLY A 153 -15.19 -13.14 0.12
CA GLY A 153 -16.35 -13.47 -0.72
C GLY A 153 -16.33 -12.84 -2.11
N THR A 154 -15.47 -11.84 -2.32
CA THR A 154 -15.20 -11.25 -3.64
C THR A 154 -14.09 -12.02 -4.38
N TYR A 155 -13.11 -12.56 -3.65
CA TYR A 155 -12.05 -13.42 -4.20
C TYR A 155 -12.32 -14.92 -3.99
N ASP A 156 -11.78 -15.76 -4.89
CA ASP A 156 -11.64 -17.21 -4.68
C ASP A 156 -10.30 -17.52 -4.00
N ARG A 157 -9.25 -16.74 -4.24
CA ARG A 157 -7.92 -16.89 -3.63
C ARG A 157 -7.30 -15.55 -3.26
N ALA A 158 -6.85 -15.42 -2.01
CA ALA A 158 -6.10 -14.27 -1.52
C ALA A 158 -4.76 -14.67 -0.87
N ALA A 159 -3.75 -13.83 -0.97
CA ALA A 159 -2.46 -14.01 -0.31
C ALA A 159 -1.98 -12.73 0.38
N VAL A 160 -1.25 -12.89 1.48
CA VAL A 160 -0.38 -11.86 2.08
C VAL A 160 1.05 -12.34 1.90
N ALA A 161 1.86 -11.57 1.19
CA ALA A 161 3.21 -11.98 0.79
C ALA A 161 4.18 -10.80 0.81
N ASP A 162 5.44 -11.07 1.18
CA ASP A 162 6.49 -10.05 1.19
C ASP A 162 7.01 -9.78 -0.24
N SER A 163 6.88 -10.75 -1.14
CA SER A 163 7.30 -10.66 -2.55
C SER A 163 6.09 -10.79 -3.49
N PRO A 164 5.29 -9.73 -3.67
CA PRO A 164 3.98 -9.79 -4.30
C PRO A 164 3.98 -10.07 -5.81
N GLU A 165 5.13 -9.95 -6.49
CA GLU A 165 5.25 -10.11 -7.95
C GLU A 165 5.68 -11.52 -8.39
N SER A 166 5.72 -12.50 -7.48
CA SER A 166 6.14 -13.85 -7.84
C SER A 166 5.14 -14.61 -8.73
N ASN A 167 5.66 -15.47 -9.62
CA ASN A 167 4.88 -16.30 -10.52
C ASN A 167 3.88 -17.24 -9.80
N ALA A 168 4.15 -17.74 -8.59
CA ALA A 168 3.17 -18.60 -7.92
C ALA A 168 1.97 -17.83 -7.36
N LEU A 169 2.08 -16.51 -7.31
CA LEU A 169 1.02 -15.58 -6.92
C LEU A 169 0.08 -15.21 -8.08
N SER A 170 0.46 -15.48 -9.33
CA SER A 170 -0.35 -15.18 -10.52
C SER A 170 -1.73 -15.86 -10.54
N ASP A 171 -1.88 -16.95 -9.78
CA ASP A 171 -3.12 -17.71 -9.62
C ASP A 171 -4.04 -17.16 -8.50
N PHE A 172 -3.66 -16.07 -7.82
CA PHE A 172 -4.46 -15.43 -6.77
C PHE A 172 -5.24 -14.24 -7.34
N ASP A 173 -6.47 -14.06 -6.87
CA ASP A 173 -7.30 -12.93 -7.27
C ASP A 173 -6.91 -11.66 -6.50
N LEU A 174 -6.36 -11.81 -5.30
CA LEU A 174 -5.91 -10.73 -4.42
C LEU A 174 -4.56 -11.09 -3.81
N VAL A 175 -3.58 -10.19 -3.91
CA VAL A 175 -2.29 -10.28 -3.24
C VAL A 175 -2.04 -8.97 -2.50
N VAL A 176 -1.73 -9.05 -1.22
CA VAL A 176 -1.51 -7.87 -0.38
C VAL A 176 -0.11 -7.92 0.23
N ALA A 177 0.69 -6.89 0.01
CA ALA A 177 2.04 -6.78 0.56
C ALA A 177 2.09 -5.76 1.72
N PRO A 178 2.46 -6.16 2.94
CA PRO A 178 2.67 -5.24 4.05
C PRO A 178 4.06 -4.60 3.94
N ASN A 179 4.20 -3.61 3.06
CA ASN A 179 5.49 -3.03 2.63
C ASN A 179 5.61 -1.53 2.97
N GLY A 180 4.90 -1.06 4.00
CA GLY A 180 4.95 0.35 4.42
C GLY A 180 4.13 1.32 3.56
N SER A 181 3.43 0.86 2.52
CA SER A 181 2.65 1.74 1.64
C SER A 181 1.54 2.51 2.38
N SER A 182 1.36 3.78 2.02
CA SER A 182 0.22 4.57 2.49
C SER A 182 -1.07 4.14 1.77
N GLY A 183 -2.15 3.93 2.52
CA GLY A 183 -3.43 3.52 1.97
C GLY A 183 -3.38 2.16 1.26
N ILE A 184 -3.93 2.11 0.04
CA ILE A 184 -3.87 0.94 -0.86
C ILE A 184 -3.12 1.37 -2.11
N ALA A 185 -1.88 0.90 -2.27
CA ALA A 185 -1.05 1.21 -3.42
C ALA A 185 -1.08 0.06 -4.44
N PRO A 186 -1.46 0.25 -5.71
CA PRO A 186 -1.34 -0.81 -6.71
C PRO A 186 0.12 -1.15 -7.00
N ILE A 187 0.43 -2.43 -7.22
CA ILE A 187 1.79 -2.91 -7.51
C ILE A 187 1.80 -3.64 -8.87
N GLY A 188 2.85 -3.38 -9.65
CA GLY A 188 3.13 -4.07 -10.92
C GLY A 188 2.02 -3.87 -11.95
N ASP A 189 1.56 -4.96 -12.57
CA ASP A 189 0.49 -4.91 -13.58
C ASP A 189 -0.83 -4.30 -13.07
N THR A 190 -1.02 -4.27 -11.74
CA THR A 190 -2.22 -3.69 -11.13
C THR A 190 -2.31 -2.19 -11.36
N GLU A 191 -1.19 -1.46 -11.48
CA GLU A 191 -1.18 0.01 -11.66
C GLU A 191 -1.96 0.44 -12.91
N GLY A 192 -1.67 -0.19 -14.06
CA GLY A 192 -2.36 0.12 -15.31
C GLY A 192 -3.84 -0.27 -15.27
N GLN A 193 -4.16 -1.38 -14.61
CA GLN A 193 -5.53 -1.83 -14.45
C GLN A 193 -6.32 -0.92 -13.50
N TRP A 194 -5.68 -0.43 -12.45
CA TRP A 194 -6.21 0.49 -11.46
C TRP A 194 -6.69 1.77 -12.13
N GLU A 195 -5.82 2.42 -12.90
CA GLU A 195 -6.17 3.66 -13.62
C GLU A 195 -7.30 3.44 -14.65
N SER A 196 -7.27 2.32 -15.38
CA SER A 196 -8.35 2.00 -16.33
C SER A 196 -9.70 1.77 -15.64
N THR A 197 -9.67 1.17 -14.44
CA THR A 197 -10.87 0.85 -13.66
C THR A 197 -11.41 2.10 -12.99
N LYS A 198 -10.53 2.94 -12.44
CA LYS A 198 -10.83 4.28 -11.94
C LYS A 198 -11.56 5.11 -13.00
N GLU A 199 -11.04 5.15 -14.23
CA GLU A 199 -11.68 5.87 -15.33
C GLU A 199 -13.01 5.23 -15.76
N SER A 200 -13.11 3.90 -15.74
CA SER A 200 -14.37 3.21 -16.04
C SER A 200 -15.45 3.47 -15.00
N ILE A 201 -15.11 3.42 -13.71
CA ILE A 201 -16.03 3.73 -12.61
C ILE A 201 -16.46 5.20 -12.73
N ARG A 202 -15.52 6.10 -12.99
CA ARG A 202 -15.79 7.52 -13.25
C ARG A 202 -16.77 7.71 -14.41
N SER A 203 -16.56 7.06 -15.55
CA SER A 203 -17.45 7.15 -16.71
C SER A 203 -18.86 6.65 -16.38
N ARG A 204 -18.97 5.57 -15.59
CA ARG A 204 -20.26 4.99 -15.19
C ARG A 204 -21.04 5.94 -14.29
N LEU A 205 -20.37 6.55 -13.31
CA LEU A 205 -20.96 7.56 -12.43
C LEU A 205 -21.44 8.78 -13.23
N ILE A 206 -20.67 9.21 -14.25
CA ILE A 206 -21.08 10.29 -15.16
C ILE A 206 -22.34 9.91 -15.93
N ASP A 207 -22.41 8.69 -16.47
CA ASP A 207 -23.56 8.22 -17.24
C ASP A 207 -24.82 8.08 -16.35
N GLU A 208 -24.66 7.60 -15.13
CA GLU A 208 -25.73 7.50 -14.12
C GLU A 208 -26.26 8.87 -13.72
N GLU A 209 -25.36 9.85 -13.50
CA GLU A 209 -25.74 11.24 -13.26
C GLU A 209 -26.50 11.82 -14.46
N ILE A 210 -26.00 11.66 -15.69
CA ILE A 210 -26.69 12.13 -16.90
C ILE A 210 -28.09 11.49 -17.02
N ALA A 211 -28.23 10.21 -16.66
CA ALA A 211 -29.52 9.52 -16.65
C ALA A 211 -30.47 10.14 -15.60
N SER A 212 -29.99 10.36 -14.38
CA SER A 212 -30.72 11.04 -13.29
C SER A 212 -31.20 12.44 -13.68
N ILE A 213 -30.33 13.20 -14.35
CA ILE A 213 -30.66 14.54 -14.87
C ILE A 213 -31.72 14.47 -15.98
N ASN A 214 -31.59 13.52 -16.91
CA ASN A 214 -32.60 13.31 -17.95
C ASN A 214 -33.96 12.93 -17.36
N GLU A 215 -33.99 12.10 -16.33
CA GLU A 215 -35.20 11.75 -15.59
C GLU A 215 -35.81 12.98 -14.92
N SER A 216 -35.01 13.77 -14.23
CA SER A 216 -35.45 15.01 -13.58
C SER A 216 -36.00 16.03 -14.58
N VAL A 217 -35.37 16.19 -15.74
CA VAL A 217 -35.87 17.04 -16.83
C VAL A 217 -37.20 16.53 -17.37
N GLN A 218 -37.37 15.21 -17.51
CA GLN A 218 -38.65 14.62 -17.91
C GLN A 218 -39.74 14.84 -16.86
N THR A 219 -39.42 14.69 -15.58
CA THR A 219 -40.34 14.97 -14.47
C THR A 219 -40.78 16.43 -14.49
N LEU A 220 -39.83 17.38 -14.57
CA LEU A 220 -40.14 18.80 -14.69
C LEU A 220 -41.00 19.14 -15.91
N SER A 221 -40.78 18.46 -17.04
CA SER A 221 -41.58 18.65 -18.24
C SER A 221 -43.02 18.14 -18.08
N ARG A 222 -43.19 16.97 -17.45
CA ARG A 222 -44.52 16.36 -17.20
C ARG A 222 -45.31 17.10 -16.12
N GLU A 223 -44.65 17.50 -15.04
CA GLU A 223 -45.28 18.05 -13.85
C GLU A 223 -45.53 19.55 -13.94
N HIS A 224 -44.60 20.31 -14.54
CA HIS A 224 -44.70 21.76 -14.65
C HIS A 224 -44.99 22.26 -16.07
N GLY A 225 -45.22 21.36 -17.03
CA GLY A 225 -45.57 21.71 -18.41
C GLY A 225 -44.48 22.47 -19.18
N LEU A 226 -43.24 22.43 -18.70
CA LEU A 226 -42.12 23.15 -19.29
C LEU A 226 -41.57 22.38 -20.49
N SER A 227 -41.31 23.11 -21.58
CA SER A 227 -40.64 22.53 -22.76
C SER A 227 -39.12 22.49 -22.55
N SER A 228 -38.43 21.53 -23.17
CA SER A 228 -36.98 21.37 -23.05
C SER A 228 -36.18 22.62 -23.45
N SER A 229 -36.71 23.45 -24.35
CA SER A 229 -36.11 24.74 -24.73
C SER A 229 -36.29 25.83 -23.67
N GLU A 230 -37.44 25.85 -22.99
CA GLU A 230 -37.71 26.77 -21.85
C GLU A 230 -36.79 26.44 -20.67
N ILE A 231 -36.65 25.14 -20.38
CA ILE A 231 -35.72 24.59 -19.37
C ILE A 231 -34.28 25.03 -19.70
N ARG A 232 -33.80 24.74 -20.92
CA ARG A 232 -32.44 25.10 -21.36
C ARG A 232 -32.17 26.61 -21.32
N ARG A 233 -33.16 27.43 -21.69
CA ARG A 233 -33.06 28.90 -21.67
C ARG A 233 -32.93 29.44 -20.25
N ARG A 234 -33.70 28.90 -19.29
CA ARG A 234 -33.66 29.32 -17.89
C ARG A 234 -32.35 28.92 -17.22
N VAL A 235 -31.87 27.72 -17.53
CA VAL A 235 -30.56 27.20 -17.10
C VAL A 235 -29.43 28.08 -17.61
N GLY A 236 -29.37 28.34 -18.92
CA GLY A 236 -28.33 29.20 -19.50
C GLY A 236 -28.38 30.65 -19.02
N GLN A 237 -29.53 31.12 -18.51
CA GLN A 237 -29.68 32.44 -17.90
C GLN A 237 -29.11 32.54 -16.48
N ARG A 238 -29.20 31.46 -15.68
CA ARG A 238 -28.68 31.46 -14.31
C ARG A 238 -27.26 30.94 -14.20
N VAL A 239 -26.79 30.24 -15.23
CA VAL A 239 -25.48 29.61 -15.27
C VAL A 239 -24.82 30.02 -16.59
N PRO A 240 -24.27 31.25 -16.68
CA PRO A 240 -23.78 31.81 -17.94
C PRO A 240 -22.67 30.96 -18.58
N ALA A 241 -21.92 30.23 -17.75
CA ALA A 241 -20.86 29.30 -18.16
C ALA A 241 -21.35 28.17 -19.08
N LEU A 242 -22.67 27.96 -19.19
CA LEU A 242 -23.29 26.93 -20.02
C LEU A 242 -23.84 27.36 -21.36
N SER A 243 -23.76 28.66 -21.66
CA SER A 243 -24.24 29.18 -22.92
C SER A 243 -23.26 28.82 -24.03
N ALA A 244 -23.69 28.01 -25.01
CA ALA A 244 -22.87 27.74 -26.18
C ALA A 244 -22.45 29.06 -26.87
N PRO A 245 -21.21 29.18 -27.38
CA PRO A 245 -20.79 30.37 -28.11
C PRO A 245 -21.73 30.60 -29.30
N SER A 246 -22.20 31.82 -29.46
CA SER A 246 -23.14 32.18 -30.54
C SER A 246 -22.47 31.99 -31.90
N SER A 247 -22.74 30.86 -32.56
CA SER A 247 -22.39 30.63 -33.96
C SER A 247 -23.48 31.20 -34.86
N GLY A 248 -23.23 32.41 -35.37
CA GLY A 248 -23.96 32.94 -36.50
C GLY A 248 -23.37 32.43 -37.82
N GLY A 249 -24.22 31.86 -38.69
CA GLY A 249 -24.01 31.92 -40.14
C GLY A 249 -23.62 30.64 -40.89
N SER A 250 -24.65 29.88 -41.28
CA SER A 250 -24.89 29.24 -42.59
C SER A 250 -23.82 28.45 -43.38
N THR A 251 -24.33 27.29 -43.86
CA THR A 251 -24.14 26.62 -45.17
C THR A 251 -23.04 25.56 -45.36
N THR A 252 -23.56 24.31 -45.46
CA THR A 252 -23.30 23.25 -46.46
C THR A 252 -21.98 22.48 -46.47
N ASP A 253 -22.18 21.15 -46.60
CA ASP A 253 -21.29 20.14 -47.21
C ASP A 253 -20.01 19.75 -46.45
N ARG A 254 -20.02 18.56 -45.81
CA ARG A 254 -19.57 17.28 -46.40
C ARG A 254 -19.44 16.21 -45.31
N LEU A 255 -20.15 15.10 -45.51
CA LEU A 255 -19.81 13.80 -44.93
C LEU A 255 -18.52 13.30 -45.59
N SER A 256 -17.45 13.14 -44.82
CA SER A 256 -16.38 12.17 -45.08
C SER A 256 -15.48 12.02 -43.85
N THR A 257 -15.52 10.80 -43.30
CA THR A 257 -14.53 10.09 -42.48
C THR A 257 -13.12 10.68 -42.41
N SER A 258 -12.61 10.85 -41.19
CA SER A 258 -11.18 10.78 -40.86
C SER A 258 -11.03 10.53 -39.36
N GLY A 259 -10.48 9.36 -39.01
CA GLY A 259 -9.96 9.12 -37.67
C GLY A 259 -8.85 10.11 -37.36
N SER A 260 -8.88 10.68 -36.16
CA SER A 260 -7.76 11.36 -35.52
C SER A 260 -8.01 11.35 -34.02
N SER A 261 -7.11 10.71 -33.30
CA SER A 261 -6.94 10.83 -31.86
C SER A 261 -6.71 12.30 -31.50
N SER A 262 -7.71 12.95 -30.92
CA SER A 262 -7.55 14.20 -30.18
C SER A 262 -7.64 13.87 -28.70
N ARG A 263 -6.51 14.00 -28.00
CA ARG A 263 -6.46 14.18 -26.56
C ARG A 263 -7.44 15.30 -26.22
N PHE A 264 -8.48 14.97 -25.45
CA PHE A 264 -9.38 15.97 -24.91
C PHE A 264 -8.75 16.46 -23.60
N ASP A 265 -8.50 17.76 -23.53
CA ASP A 265 -7.98 18.45 -22.35
C ASP A 265 -8.90 18.23 -21.15
N MET A 266 -8.28 17.83 -20.04
CA MET A 266 -8.89 17.29 -18.82
C MET A 266 -9.66 18.35 -17.98
N ALA A 267 -9.56 19.65 -18.34
CA ALA A 267 -10.17 20.77 -17.62
C ALA A 267 -11.63 21.10 -18.02
N GLU A 268 -12.19 20.44 -19.04
CA GLU A 268 -13.54 20.76 -19.54
C GLU A 268 -14.63 19.74 -19.19
N ILE A 269 -14.29 18.61 -18.56
CA ILE A 269 -15.24 17.51 -18.30
C ILE A 269 -15.84 17.57 -16.88
N GLY A 270 -15.07 17.99 -15.86
CA GLY A 270 -15.61 18.33 -14.53
C GLY A 270 -16.69 19.42 -14.59
N LYS A 271 -16.57 20.31 -15.58
CA LYS A 271 -17.60 21.27 -15.97
C LYS A 271 -18.95 20.60 -16.20
N TYR A 272 -19.07 19.54 -17.01
CA TYR A 272 -20.40 19.04 -17.46
C TYR A 272 -21.23 18.33 -16.37
N VAL A 273 -20.59 17.74 -15.34
CA VAL A 273 -21.30 17.10 -14.20
C VAL A 273 -21.76 18.16 -13.19
N ALA A 274 -20.89 19.09 -12.81
CA ALA A 274 -21.24 20.23 -11.95
C ALA A 274 -22.33 21.13 -12.60
N ILE A 275 -22.23 21.32 -13.90
CA ILE A 275 -23.23 21.99 -14.73
C ILE A 275 -24.60 21.36 -14.60
N ALA A 276 -24.67 20.03 -14.55
CA ALA A 276 -25.92 19.31 -14.65
C ALA A 276 -26.62 19.21 -13.28
N ALA A 277 -25.85 19.16 -12.19
CA ALA A 277 -26.32 19.45 -10.83
C ALA A 277 -26.82 20.90 -10.71
N VAL A 278 -26.09 21.87 -11.25
CA VAL A 278 -26.48 23.29 -11.26
C VAL A 278 -27.71 23.54 -12.15
N VAL A 279 -27.87 22.82 -13.27
CA VAL A 279 -29.07 22.80 -14.12
C VAL A 279 -30.28 22.33 -13.30
N LEU A 280 -30.13 21.25 -12.54
CA LEU A 280 -31.16 20.68 -11.67
C LEU A 280 -31.53 21.65 -10.53
N LEU A 281 -30.52 22.20 -9.84
CA LEU A 281 -30.64 23.19 -8.76
C LEU A 281 -31.30 24.49 -9.24
N VAL A 282 -31.00 24.95 -10.46
CA VAL A 282 -31.61 26.14 -11.07
C VAL A 282 -33.04 25.89 -11.52
N LEU A 283 -33.34 24.71 -12.06
CA LEU A 283 -34.69 24.38 -12.52
C LEU A 283 -35.66 24.16 -11.35
N ILE A 284 -35.18 23.60 -10.25
CA ILE A 284 -35.95 23.39 -9.02
C ILE A 284 -36.02 24.69 -8.19
N GLY A 285 -34.90 25.39 -7.97
CA GLY A 285 -34.86 26.69 -7.29
C GLY A 285 -35.59 27.81 -8.05
N GLY A 286 -35.85 27.62 -9.34
CA GLY A 286 -36.66 28.55 -10.14
C GLY A 286 -38.17 28.45 -9.97
N PHE A 287 -38.65 27.43 -9.26
CA PHE A 287 -40.08 27.28 -8.98
C PHE A 287 -40.50 27.88 -7.63
N VAL A 288 -39.57 28.14 -6.70
CA VAL A 288 -39.89 28.68 -5.36
C VAL A 288 -39.81 30.22 -5.30
N GLY A 289 -39.17 30.86 -6.28
CA GLY A 289 -39.12 32.32 -6.38
C GLY A 289 -40.33 32.91 -7.10
N ALA A 290 -41.44 33.07 -6.37
CA ALA A 290 -42.66 33.84 -6.68
C ALA A 290 -43.94 33.02 -6.88
N SER A 291 -44.51 32.53 -5.78
CA SER A 291 -45.97 32.62 -5.60
C SER A 291 -46.33 32.65 -4.11
N GLU A 292 -46.89 33.78 -3.67
CA GLU A 292 -47.99 33.69 -2.70
C GLU A 292 -49.06 32.77 -3.31
N LEU A 293 -49.49 31.77 -2.56
CA LEU A 293 -50.72 30.93 -2.62
C LEU A 293 -50.28 29.56 -2.05
N GLY A 294 -50.81 28.99 -0.98
CA GLY A 294 -52.17 29.04 -0.46
C GLY A 294 -52.50 27.62 0.03
N TYR A 295 -52.35 27.40 1.34
CA TYR A 295 -53.18 26.52 2.18
C TYR A 295 -53.95 25.35 1.50
N ILE A 296 -53.37 24.15 1.43
CA ILE A 296 -54.04 22.82 1.48
C ILE A 296 -52.96 21.81 1.89
N GLY A 297 -52.98 20.97 2.93
CA GLY A 297 -53.88 20.72 4.05
C GLY A 297 -53.39 19.44 4.75
N GLY A 298 -53.11 19.52 6.06
CA GLY A 298 -53.23 18.41 7.02
C GLY A 298 -52.07 17.41 7.18
N GLY A 299 -51.28 17.58 8.24
CA GLY A 299 -50.55 16.49 8.92
C GLY A 299 -49.07 16.74 9.12
N GLY A 300 -48.71 17.41 10.23
CA GLY A 300 -47.36 17.56 10.82
C GLY A 300 -46.17 17.20 9.94
N GLY A 301 -45.76 18.11 9.06
CA GLY A 301 -44.54 17.98 8.27
C GLY A 301 -43.45 18.86 8.86
N ASP A 302 -42.33 18.26 9.25
CA ASP A 302 -41.10 18.96 9.57
C ASP A 302 -40.72 19.86 8.39
N VAL A 303 -40.38 21.11 8.69
CA VAL A 303 -40.01 22.08 7.67
C VAL A 303 -38.68 21.64 7.08
N ALA A 304 -38.68 21.19 5.83
CA ALA A 304 -37.47 20.83 5.10
C ALA A 304 -36.52 22.04 5.03
N ALA A 305 -35.39 21.96 5.74
CA ALA A 305 -34.33 22.95 5.76
C ALA A 305 -33.32 22.71 4.64
N THR A 306 -32.51 23.74 4.37
CA THR A 306 -31.36 23.66 3.45
C THR A 306 -30.12 24.08 4.23
N VAL A 307 -29.05 23.30 4.15
CA VAL A 307 -27.77 23.66 4.75
C VAL A 307 -26.79 23.89 3.62
N ASN A 308 -26.30 25.11 3.48
CA ASN A 308 -25.29 25.47 2.48
C ASN A 308 -23.99 25.84 3.21
N GLY A 309 -22.87 25.76 2.51
CA GLY A 309 -21.64 26.33 3.02
C GLY A 309 -20.51 26.32 2.02
N THR A 310 -19.36 26.82 2.48
CA THR A 310 -18.11 26.83 1.72
C THR A 310 -17.03 26.18 2.57
N VAL A 311 -16.33 25.21 2.00
CA VAL A 311 -15.10 24.65 2.56
C VAL A 311 -13.93 25.48 2.04
N TYR A 312 -13.07 25.90 2.96
CA TYR A 312 -11.88 26.70 2.67
C TYR A 312 -10.62 25.83 2.80
N GLY A 313 -9.57 26.21 2.08
CA GLY A 313 -8.20 25.74 2.31
C GLY A 313 -7.44 26.67 3.26
N ALA A 314 -6.12 26.74 3.12
CA ALA A 314 -5.32 27.73 3.83
C ALA A 314 -5.67 29.18 3.41
N ASP A 315 -5.38 30.14 4.28
CA ASP A 315 -5.52 31.58 4.01
C ASP A 315 -6.94 32.05 3.61
N ASP A 316 -7.99 31.35 4.06
CA ASP A 316 -9.40 31.61 3.74
C ASP A 316 -9.71 31.57 2.22
N GLU A 317 -8.91 30.86 1.43
CA GLU A 317 -9.21 30.62 0.02
C GLU A 317 -10.18 29.45 -0.13
N PRO A 318 -11.25 29.55 -0.96
CA PRO A 318 -12.17 28.45 -1.15
C PRO A 318 -11.46 27.21 -1.70
N LEU A 319 -11.82 26.04 -1.17
CA LEU A 319 -11.21 24.78 -1.57
C LEU A 319 -11.56 24.48 -3.03
N THR A 320 -10.54 24.28 -3.86
CA THR A 320 -10.75 24.02 -5.31
C THR A 320 -10.83 22.54 -5.66
N THR A 321 -10.50 21.66 -4.70
CA THR A 321 -10.60 20.21 -4.83
C THR A 321 -11.98 19.74 -4.33
N ALA A 322 -12.58 18.82 -5.08
CA ALA A 322 -13.83 18.17 -4.68
C ALA A 322 -13.58 17.25 -3.47
N THR A 323 -14.36 17.43 -2.43
CA THR A 323 -14.23 16.74 -1.14
C THR A 323 -15.60 16.34 -0.61
N ASP A 324 -15.69 15.14 -0.04
CA ASP A 324 -16.93 14.64 0.58
C ASP A 324 -17.25 15.43 1.86
N VAL A 325 -18.52 15.82 1.99
CA VAL A 325 -19.08 16.47 3.17
C VAL A 325 -20.28 15.66 3.63
N THR A 326 -20.29 15.30 4.91
CA THR A 326 -21.34 14.48 5.53
C THR A 326 -21.97 15.24 6.70
N LEU A 327 -23.25 15.00 6.95
CA LEU A 327 -24.00 15.66 8.01
C LEU A 327 -24.79 14.62 8.83
N GLU A 328 -24.24 14.21 9.97
CA GLU A 328 -24.77 13.15 10.82
C GLU A 328 -25.65 13.71 11.96
N PRO A 329 -26.88 13.22 12.20
CA PRO A 329 -27.70 13.67 13.33
C PRO A 329 -27.08 13.30 14.69
N THR A 330 -26.87 14.27 15.59
CA THR A 330 -26.23 14.05 16.90
C THR A 330 -27.11 13.25 17.89
N ALA A 331 -28.40 13.09 17.60
CA ALA A 331 -29.32 12.28 18.39
C ALA A 331 -29.84 11.10 17.57
N ALA A 332 -29.63 9.88 18.07
CA ALA A 332 -30.19 8.67 17.49
C ALA A 332 -31.71 8.84 17.32
N SER A 333 -32.17 8.82 16.06
CA SER A 333 -33.59 8.82 15.74
C SER A 333 -34.23 7.67 16.52
N THR A 334 -35.15 7.98 17.44
CA THR A 334 -35.74 7.00 18.36
C THR A 334 -36.80 6.13 17.68
N GLY A 335 -36.68 5.94 16.36
CA GLY A 335 -37.58 5.21 15.50
C GLY A 335 -36.76 4.32 14.57
N ASN A 336 -37.25 3.10 14.37
CA ASN A 336 -36.58 1.96 13.74
C ASN A 336 -36.37 2.08 12.22
N GLU A 337 -36.05 3.27 11.71
CA GLU A 337 -35.70 3.54 10.31
C GLU A 337 -34.44 4.40 10.28
N THR A 338 -33.29 3.78 9.96
CA THR A 338 -32.06 4.48 9.61
C THR A 338 -32.30 5.20 8.28
N ALA A 339 -32.74 6.47 8.34
CA ALA A 339 -32.69 7.33 7.18
C ALA A 339 -31.22 7.48 6.75
N PRO A 340 -30.91 7.44 5.43
CA PRO A 340 -29.54 7.60 4.97
C PRO A 340 -28.98 8.93 5.45
N GLU A 341 -27.73 8.91 5.91
CA GLU A 341 -26.99 10.10 6.28
C GLU A 341 -26.82 10.98 5.03
N PRO A 342 -27.20 12.27 5.07
CA PRO A 342 -27.00 13.14 3.94
C PRO A 342 -25.50 13.34 3.69
N GLU A 343 -25.06 12.97 2.49
CA GLU A 343 -23.71 13.15 1.96
C GLU A 343 -23.75 14.02 0.69
N THR A 344 -22.68 14.80 0.46
CA THR A 344 -22.53 15.66 -0.72
C THR A 344 -21.04 15.86 -1.03
N VAL A 345 -20.73 16.43 -2.19
CA VAL A 345 -19.36 16.74 -2.62
C VAL A 345 -19.25 18.24 -2.88
N THR A 346 -18.16 18.87 -2.44
CA THR A 346 -17.89 20.29 -2.72
C THR A 346 -17.73 20.58 -4.22
N ALA A 347 -18.17 21.76 -4.64
CA ALA A 347 -17.91 22.29 -5.98
C ALA A 347 -16.46 22.82 -6.12
N GLU A 348 -16.04 23.19 -7.34
CA GLU A 348 -14.70 23.74 -7.65
C GLU A 348 -14.34 25.05 -6.91
N ASN A 349 -15.31 25.63 -6.19
CA ASN A 349 -15.16 26.81 -5.33
C ASN A 349 -15.46 26.49 -3.85
N GLY A 350 -15.41 25.23 -3.45
CA GLY A 350 -15.59 24.77 -2.07
C GLY A 350 -17.05 24.75 -1.62
N GLU A 351 -18.00 25.18 -2.45
CA GLU A 351 -19.42 25.26 -2.07
C GLU A 351 -20.05 23.87 -1.94
N PHE A 352 -20.86 23.67 -0.89
CA PHE A 352 -21.67 22.48 -0.69
C PHE A 352 -23.12 22.84 -0.30
N ALA A 353 -24.04 21.91 -0.53
CA ALA A 353 -25.45 22.08 -0.15
C ALA A 353 -26.13 20.74 0.18
N PHE A 354 -26.84 20.71 1.31
CA PHE A 354 -27.76 19.66 1.73
C PHE A 354 -29.20 20.16 1.64
N GLN A 355 -30.10 19.36 1.07
CA GLN A 355 -31.52 19.68 0.96
C GLN A 355 -32.37 18.73 1.79
N ASN A 356 -33.57 19.19 2.18
CA ASN A 356 -34.53 18.41 2.98
C ASN A 356 -33.96 17.95 4.33
N VAL A 357 -33.08 18.75 4.92
CA VAL A 357 -32.53 18.49 6.25
C VAL A 357 -33.61 18.80 7.29
N SER A 358 -33.81 17.91 8.25
CA SER A 358 -34.77 18.17 9.34
C SER A 358 -34.18 19.18 10.32
N ALA A 359 -35.03 19.90 11.05
CA ALA A 359 -34.53 20.74 12.14
C ALA A 359 -33.92 19.85 13.24
N GLY A 360 -32.72 20.19 13.71
CA GLY A 360 -31.99 19.35 14.66
C GLY A 360 -30.53 19.75 14.84
N ASN A 361 -29.83 19.03 15.72
CA ASN A 361 -28.39 19.15 15.87
C ASN A 361 -27.70 18.06 15.05
N TYR A 362 -26.67 18.45 14.33
CA TYR A 362 -25.90 17.61 13.45
C TYR A 362 -24.41 17.76 13.73
N THR A 363 -23.65 16.74 13.35
CA THR A 363 -22.20 16.75 13.24
C THR A 363 -21.86 16.83 11.75
N LEU A 364 -21.22 17.92 11.35
CA LEU A 364 -20.68 18.13 10.02
C LEU A 364 -19.26 17.55 9.98
N SER A 365 -18.98 16.73 8.98
CA SER A 365 -17.65 16.15 8.76
C SER A 365 -17.24 16.37 7.31
N VAL A 366 -16.03 16.89 7.11
CA VAL A 366 -15.41 17.07 5.78
C VAL A 366 -14.27 16.07 5.67
N ALA A 367 -14.20 15.33 4.56
CA ALA A 367 -13.12 14.39 4.33
C ALA A 367 -11.77 15.12 4.22
N SER A 368 -10.72 14.53 4.79
CA SER A 368 -9.36 15.03 4.60
C SER A 368 -8.98 14.99 3.12
N THR A 369 -8.22 15.99 2.70
CA THR A 369 -7.61 16.05 1.35
C THR A 369 -6.14 15.66 1.46
N GLU A 370 -5.43 15.62 0.34
CA GLU A 370 -3.96 15.47 0.33
C GLU A 370 -3.22 16.63 1.01
N ARG A 371 -3.88 17.79 1.21
CA ARG A 371 -3.25 19.01 1.76
C ARG A 371 -3.74 19.40 3.14
N PHE A 372 -4.97 19.02 3.50
CA PHE A 372 -5.67 19.57 4.66
C PHE A 372 -6.52 18.51 5.36
N ALA A 373 -6.52 18.55 6.69
CA ALA A 373 -7.44 17.81 7.54
C ALA A 373 -8.44 18.77 8.19
N TYR A 374 -9.67 18.29 8.40
CA TYR A 374 -10.77 19.09 8.94
C TYR A 374 -11.30 18.47 10.23
N ASP A 375 -11.65 19.31 11.19
CA ASP A 375 -12.33 18.90 12.41
C ASP A 375 -13.84 18.74 12.17
N ASN A 376 -14.47 17.90 12.99
CA ASN A 376 -15.92 17.77 13.02
C ASN A 376 -16.56 18.99 13.70
N GLU A 377 -17.57 19.59 13.08
CA GLU A 377 -18.30 20.76 13.62
C GLU A 377 -19.71 20.39 14.07
N SER A 378 -20.16 20.91 15.21
CA SER A 378 -21.55 20.77 15.66
C SER A 378 -22.41 21.88 15.08
N VAL A 379 -23.43 21.52 14.30
CA VAL A 379 -24.30 22.45 13.57
C VAL A 379 -25.75 22.32 14.06
N GLU A 380 -26.37 23.45 14.42
CA GLU A 380 -27.82 23.53 14.68
C GLU A 380 -28.57 23.96 13.41
N VAL A 381 -29.51 23.13 12.96
CA VAL A 381 -30.39 23.40 11.81
C VAL A 381 -31.75 23.89 12.33
N PRO A 382 -32.11 25.17 12.19
CA PRO A 382 -33.32 25.74 12.82
C PRO A 382 -34.63 25.42 12.08
N GLY A 383 -34.61 24.61 11.02
CA GLY A 383 -35.75 24.41 10.12
C GLY A 383 -35.87 25.45 8.99
N ASN A 384 -34.80 26.20 8.71
CA ASN A 384 -34.66 27.15 7.62
C ASN A 384 -33.26 27.04 6.98
N THR A 385 -32.87 27.97 6.10
CA THR A 385 -31.53 27.94 5.50
C THR A 385 -30.44 28.26 6.53
N THR A 386 -29.47 27.35 6.68
CA THR A 386 -28.22 27.55 7.43
C THR A 386 -27.08 27.73 6.45
N GLU A 387 -26.18 28.68 6.71
CA GLU A 387 -24.95 28.94 5.93
C GLU A 387 -23.73 28.67 6.82
N LEU A 388 -22.76 27.90 6.31
CA LEU A 388 -21.60 27.42 7.06
C LEU A 388 -20.29 27.78 6.36
N GLU A 389 -19.25 28.01 7.15
CA GLU A 389 -17.89 28.22 6.68
C GLU A 389 -16.99 27.22 7.39
N VAL A 390 -16.36 26.32 6.64
CA VAL A 390 -15.53 25.26 7.20
C VAL A 390 -14.08 25.51 6.82
N SER A 391 -13.25 25.80 7.80
CA SER A 391 -11.81 25.98 7.63
C SER A 391 -11.06 24.70 8.03
N PRO A 392 -9.88 24.44 7.45
CA PRO A 392 -9.08 23.29 7.85
C PRO A 392 -8.56 23.47 9.27
N ALA A 393 -8.42 22.36 10.00
CA ALA A 393 -7.83 22.33 11.33
C ALA A 393 -6.31 22.24 11.23
N ASP A 394 -5.82 21.39 10.31
CA ASP A 394 -4.41 21.10 10.12
C ASP A 394 -4.05 21.02 8.64
N GLY A 395 -2.78 21.29 8.35
CA GLY A 395 -2.12 21.03 7.08
C GLY A 395 -1.42 19.67 7.09
N ILE A 396 -1.32 19.06 5.92
CA ILE A 396 -0.62 17.80 5.71
C ILE A 396 0.70 18.08 5.00
N VAL A 397 1.77 17.43 5.40
CA VAL A 397 3.10 17.50 4.77
C VAL A 397 3.54 16.08 4.49
N SER A 398 3.60 15.70 3.21
CA SER A 398 4.01 14.35 2.80
C SER A 398 5.12 14.40 1.76
N GLY A 399 5.85 13.30 1.59
CA GLY A 399 6.89 13.21 0.57
C GLY A 399 7.79 11.99 0.74
N GLN A 400 8.89 12.00 -0.01
CA GLN A 400 9.85 10.91 -0.05
C GLN A 400 11.28 11.39 0.25
N VAL A 401 12.11 10.47 0.74
CA VAL A 401 13.55 10.63 0.88
C VAL A 401 14.22 9.62 -0.04
N VAL A 402 15.04 10.10 -0.95
CA VAL A 402 15.65 9.29 -2.02
C VAL A 402 17.16 9.45 -2.03
N ASP A 403 17.84 8.45 -2.58
CA ASP A 403 19.27 8.54 -2.90
C ASP A 403 19.47 9.51 -4.08
N ALA A 404 20.38 10.48 -3.93
CA ALA A 404 20.59 11.52 -4.93
C ALA A 404 21.18 11.00 -6.26
N GLU A 405 21.85 9.85 -6.26
CA GLU A 405 22.48 9.26 -7.45
C GLU A 405 21.52 8.34 -8.19
N THR A 406 20.84 7.44 -7.47
CA THR A 406 19.95 6.44 -8.07
C THR A 406 18.52 6.92 -8.23
N GLY A 407 18.07 7.83 -7.36
CA GLY A 407 16.67 8.25 -7.26
C GLY A 407 15.77 7.25 -6.53
N ASP A 408 16.33 6.16 -6.01
CA ASP A 408 15.58 5.12 -5.31
C ASP A 408 15.23 5.58 -3.87
N PRO A 409 14.05 5.19 -3.34
CA PRO A 409 13.68 5.51 -1.95
C PRO A 409 14.66 4.91 -0.93
N LEU A 410 15.06 5.70 0.06
CA LEU A 410 15.90 5.23 1.17
C LEU A 410 15.05 4.56 2.25
N SER A 411 14.61 3.33 1.95
CA SER A 411 13.73 2.50 2.77
C SER A 411 14.16 1.04 2.79
N THR A 412 13.98 0.38 3.94
CA THR A 412 14.28 -1.06 4.10
C THR A 412 13.23 -2.01 3.52
N ASP A 413 12.08 -1.51 3.07
CA ASP A 413 10.97 -2.33 2.55
C ASP A 413 11.10 -2.73 1.06
N GLY A 414 12.30 -2.68 0.49
CA GLY A 414 12.53 -3.08 -0.91
C GLY A 414 13.99 -2.98 -1.37
N ASP A 415 14.92 -3.65 -0.66
CA ASP A 415 16.33 -3.90 -1.06
C ASP A 415 17.38 -2.94 -0.48
N GLY A 416 16.99 -1.79 0.10
CA GLY A 416 17.92 -0.83 0.71
C GLY A 416 18.28 -1.17 2.15
N GLU A 417 19.57 -1.34 2.49
CA GLU A 417 20.01 -1.68 3.86
C GLU A 417 19.85 -0.53 4.88
N VAL A 418 19.35 0.64 4.47
CA VAL A 418 19.35 1.87 5.26
C VAL A 418 17.99 2.57 5.23
N ASP A 419 17.44 2.85 6.41
CA ASP A 419 16.27 3.72 6.57
C ASP A 419 16.67 5.19 6.75
N ALA A 420 15.97 6.09 6.05
CA ALA A 420 16.03 7.50 6.39
C ALA A 420 15.25 7.80 7.68
N SER A 421 15.81 8.64 8.55
CA SER A 421 15.13 9.30 9.66
C SER A 421 14.70 10.70 9.20
N ILE A 422 13.41 11.00 9.34
CA ILE A 422 12.83 12.29 8.96
C ILE A 422 12.29 12.98 10.20
N GLU A 423 12.69 14.23 10.41
CA GLU A 423 12.15 15.10 11.45
C GLU A 423 11.51 16.33 10.81
N LEU A 424 10.29 16.66 11.23
CA LEU A 424 9.65 17.92 10.92
C LEU A 424 9.85 18.87 12.10
N VAL A 425 10.46 20.01 11.83
CA VAL A 425 10.87 20.99 12.82
C VAL A 425 10.11 22.29 12.59
N ASP A 426 9.61 22.91 13.66
CA ASP A 426 8.91 24.19 13.58
C ASP A 426 9.86 25.40 13.47
N GLY A 427 9.28 26.61 13.38
CA GLY A 427 10.04 27.86 13.31
C GLY A 427 10.85 28.20 14.56
N ALA A 428 10.60 27.53 15.69
CA ALA A 428 11.39 27.65 16.92
C ALA A 428 12.57 26.66 16.94
N GLY A 429 12.64 25.74 15.97
CA GLY A 429 13.67 24.70 15.91
C GLY A 429 13.31 23.46 16.73
N GLU A 430 12.06 23.31 17.16
CA GLU A 430 11.57 22.17 17.93
C GLU A 430 10.99 21.10 16.99
N THR A 431 11.38 19.84 17.19
CA THR A 431 10.81 18.71 16.44
C THR A 431 9.36 18.52 16.84
N VAL A 432 8.43 18.64 15.88
CA VAL A 432 6.98 18.50 16.08
C VAL A 432 6.46 17.15 15.59
N ALA A 433 7.16 16.50 14.66
CA ALA A 433 6.86 15.16 14.19
C ALA A 433 8.13 14.45 13.68
N SER A 434 8.13 13.12 13.66
CA SER A 434 9.21 12.32 13.08
C SER A 434 8.69 11.03 12.44
N ALA A 435 9.41 10.54 11.43
CA ALA A 435 9.13 9.30 10.71
C ALA A 435 10.44 8.58 10.36
N THR A 436 10.34 7.31 9.96
CA THR A 436 11.46 6.49 9.52
C THR A 436 11.05 5.72 8.26
N GLY A 437 11.98 5.56 7.31
CA GLY A 437 11.77 4.92 6.00
C GLY A 437 11.89 5.91 4.83
N GLY A 438 11.59 5.45 3.61
CA GLY A 438 11.74 6.27 2.39
C GLY A 438 10.59 7.24 2.11
N SER A 439 9.53 7.23 2.92
CA SER A 439 8.37 8.12 2.78
C SER A 439 7.89 8.63 4.14
N TYR A 440 7.22 9.80 4.14
CA TYR A 440 6.68 10.41 5.33
C TYR A 440 5.35 11.12 5.05
N GLU A 441 4.51 11.21 6.08
CA GLU A 441 3.31 12.03 6.12
C GLU A 441 3.13 12.58 7.54
N PHE A 442 2.97 13.90 7.66
CA PHE A 442 2.81 14.61 8.91
C PHE A 442 1.56 15.51 8.87
N THR A 443 0.86 15.59 9.99
CA THR A 443 -0.24 16.54 10.21
C THR A 443 0.24 17.64 11.15
N VAL A 444 0.13 18.90 10.75
CA VAL A 444 0.65 20.05 11.51
C VAL A 444 -0.28 21.27 11.44
N GLY A 445 -0.17 22.16 12.42
CA GLY A 445 -0.96 23.40 12.43
C GLY A 445 -0.68 24.32 11.23
N LEU A 446 -1.67 25.13 10.87
CA LEU A 446 -1.63 25.99 9.67
C LEU A 446 -0.73 27.24 9.82
N ASP A 447 -0.55 27.73 11.05
CA ASP A 447 0.13 29.01 11.34
C ASP A 447 1.66 28.88 11.53
N GLY A 448 2.23 27.72 11.20
CA GLY A 448 3.64 27.41 11.42
C GLY A 448 4.51 27.50 10.17
N SER A 449 5.77 27.90 10.35
CA SER A 449 6.82 27.62 9.36
C SER A 449 7.49 26.30 9.72
N TYR A 450 7.64 25.40 8.75
CA TYR A 450 8.21 24.08 8.99
C TYR A 450 9.44 23.81 8.12
N THR A 451 10.38 23.05 8.67
CA THR A 451 11.56 22.54 7.96
C THR A 451 11.67 21.04 8.19
N LEU A 452 11.72 20.29 7.11
CA LEU A 452 12.04 18.87 7.11
C LEU A 452 13.56 18.70 7.24
N ARG A 453 13.97 17.74 8.05
CA ARG A 453 15.35 17.25 8.18
C ARG A 453 15.35 15.78 7.88
N ALA A 454 16.17 15.33 6.95
CA ALA A 454 16.34 13.93 6.66
C ALA A 454 17.81 13.53 6.85
N SER A 455 18.02 12.35 7.42
CA SER A 455 19.34 11.75 7.60
C SER A 455 19.26 10.24 7.49
N ALA A 456 20.25 9.61 6.89
CA ALA A 456 20.35 8.16 6.80
C ALA A 456 21.80 7.75 7.08
N ASP A 457 22.03 6.54 7.60
CA ASP A 457 23.38 6.04 7.86
C ASP A 457 24.17 5.92 6.54
N GLY A 458 25.37 6.51 6.49
CA GLY A 458 26.16 6.56 5.25
C GLY A 458 25.78 7.68 4.28
N TYR A 459 24.82 8.55 4.64
CA TYR A 459 24.39 9.70 3.83
C TYR A 459 24.62 11.04 4.51
N GLU A 460 24.79 12.10 3.71
CA GLU A 460 24.83 13.48 4.21
C GLU A 460 23.41 13.92 4.51
N SER A 461 23.18 14.45 5.71
CA SER A 461 21.86 14.95 6.10
C SER A 461 21.46 16.16 5.27
N ALA A 462 20.19 16.24 4.87
CA ALA A 462 19.63 17.36 4.14
C ALA A 462 18.48 18.03 4.92
N GLU A 463 18.29 19.32 4.70
CA GLU A 463 17.16 20.08 5.23
C GLU A 463 16.37 20.74 4.09
N ARG A 464 15.04 20.80 4.22
CA ARG A 464 14.16 21.46 3.24
C ARG A 464 13.03 22.21 3.95
N SER A 465 12.85 23.48 3.63
CA SER A 465 11.71 24.25 4.13
C SER A 465 10.42 23.83 3.42
N VAL A 466 9.33 23.69 4.18
CA VAL A 466 7.99 23.42 3.66
C VAL A 466 7.41 24.70 3.09
N GLY A 467 7.17 24.73 1.77
CA GLY A 467 6.65 25.90 1.07
C GLY A 467 5.12 25.98 1.03
N SER A 468 4.45 24.83 1.03
CA SER A 468 2.98 24.68 1.03
C SER A 468 2.61 23.31 1.58
N PHE A 469 1.39 23.15 2.08
CA PHE A 469 0.87 21.84 2.48
C PHE A 469 0.57 20.94 1.27
N GLY A 470 0.70 19.63 1.47
CA GLY A 470 0.60 18.56 0.48
C GLY A 470 1.91 17.80 0.29
N GLU A 471 1.99 17.12 -0.85
CA GLU A 471 3.20 16.46 -1.31
C GLU A 471 4.33 17.48 -1.56
N GLN A 472 5.47 17.24 -0.93
CA GLN A 472 6.70 17.99 -1.10
C GLN A 472 7.57 17.35 -2.18
N GLU A 473 8.45 18.14 -2.78
CA GLU A 473 9.53 17.59 -3.60
C GLU A 473 10.38 16.61 -2.76
N SER A 474 10.88 15.55 -3.39
CA SER A 474 11.70 14.52 -2.73
C SER A 474 12.99 15.10 -2.14
N ILE A 475 13.31 14.73 -0.91
CA ILE A 475 14.57 15.09 -0.27
C ILE A 475 15.65 14.11 -0.77
N GLU A 476 16.59 14.62 -1.53
CA GLU A 476 17.73 13.84 -2.05
C GLU A 476 18.84 13.86 -1.00
N LEU A 477 19.32 12.69 -0.59
CA LEU A 477 20.49 12.55 0.26
C LEU A 477 21.69 12.12 -0.59
N GLU A 478 22.78 12.87 -0.51
CA GLU A 478 24.05 12.47 -1.13
C GLU A 478 24.72 11.43 -0.24
N SER A 479 25.09 10.28 -0.79
CA SER A 479 25.89 9.32 -0.05
C SER A 479 27.19 9.99 0.39
N THR A 480 27.54 9.90 1.68
CA THR A 480 28.78 10.49 2.25
C THR A 480 30.05 9.91 1.64
N GLY A 481 29.94 8.94 0.72
CA GLY A 481 31.07 8.17 0.29
C GLY A 481 31.69 7.51 1.51
N GLY A 482 30.89 6.70 2.22
CA GLY A 482 31.45 5.40 2.54
C GLY A 482 31.75 4.79 1.19
N THR A 483 32.97 4.99 0.68
CA THR A 483 33.52 4.10 -0.32
C THR A 483 33.44 2.69 0.28
N GLN A 484 32.31 2.00 0.10
CA GLN A 484 32.37 0.93 -0.85
C GLN A 484 32.69 1.63 -2.20
N GLU A 485 33.93 1.98 -2.52
CA GLU A 485 34.87 0.95 -2.91
C GLU A 485 34.17 -0.42 -2.84
N GLU A 486 33.36 -0.72 -3.86
CA GLU A 486 33.86 -1.80 -4.72
C GLU A 486 35.37 -1.58 -4.72
N ALA A 487 36.06 -2.27 -3.83
CA ALA A 487 37.48 -2.33 -3.94
C ALA A 487 37.59 -2.86 -5.37
N GLU A 488 37.93 -1.97 -6.32
CA GLU A 488 38.88 -2.30 -7.34
C GLU A 488 39.86 -3.14 -6.57
N SER A 489 39.69 -4.46 -6.63
CA SER A 489 40.38 -5.39 -5.76
C SER A 489 41.82 -5.21 -6.19
N THR A 490 42.52 -4.29 -5.54
CA THR A 490 43.96 -4.11 -5.67
C THR A 490 44.64 -5.35 -5.10
N GLY A 491 43.88 -6.15 -4.33
CA GLY A 491 44.21 -7.50 -3.95
C GLY A 491 44.11 -8.51 -5.10
N VAL A 492 44.94 -9.53 -5.02
CA VAL A 492 44.98 -10.69 -5.89
C VAL A 492 43.96 -11.74 -5.44
N THR A 493 43.67 -12.70 -6.31
CA THR A 493 42.76 -13.81 -6.01
C THR A 493 43.54 -15.11 -5.90
N LEU A 494 43.28 -15.93 -4.89
CA LEU A 494 43.73 -17.32 -4.79
C LEU A 494 42.56 -18.24 -5.15
N GLN A 495 42.78 -19.17 -6.07
CA GLN A 495 41.82 -20.21 -6.41
C GLN A 495 42.48 -21.59 -6.44
N GLY A 496 41.71 -22.66 -6.30
CA GLY A 496 42.22 -24.02 -6.41
C GLY A 496 41.18 -25.05 -6.00
N GLU A 497 41.62 -26.31 -5.90
CA GLU A 497 40.78 -27.42 -5.44
C GLU A 497 41.30 -27.99 -4.11
N VAL A 498 40.41 -28.30 -3.18
CA VAL A 498 40.70 -29.06 -1.95
C VAL A 498 40.21 -30.49 -2.12
N THR A 499 41.13 -31.45 -2.05
CA THR A 499 40.83 -32.88 -2.23
C THR A 499 41.35 -33.74 -1.09
N ASN A 500 40.79 -34.93 -0.97
CA ASN A 500 41.22 -35.94 -0.01
C ASN A 500 42.43 -36.69 -0.57
N ALA A 501 43.57 -36.61 0.13
CA ALA A 501 44.85 -37.18 -0.29
C ALA A 501 44.83 -38.71 -0.50
N THR A 502 43.85 -39.42 0.09
CA THR A 502 43.76 -40.88 0.03
C THR A 502 42.97 -41.38 -1.19
N ASN A 503 41.90 -40.68 -1.57
CA ASN A 503 40.97 -41.13 -2.61
C ASN A 503 40.80 -40.15 -3.79
N GLY A 504 41.34 -38.94 -3.69
CA GLY A 504 41.24 -37.89 -4.71
C GLY A 504 39.86 -37.27 -4.84
N ASN A 505 38.93 -37.52 -3.89
CA ASN A 505 37.61 -36.89 -3.90
C ASN A 505 37.71 -35.45 -3.42
N ALA A 506 36.89 -34.57 -4.01
CA ALA A 506 36.67 -33.22 -3.52
C ALA A 506 36.22 -33.20 -2.06
N ILE A 507 36.66 -32.17 -1.33
CA ILE A 507 36.24 -31.88 0.04
C ILE A 507 35.42 -30.59 -0.01
N GLU A 508 34.12 -30.71 0.27
CA GLU A 508 33.19 -29.59 0.45
C GLU A 508 33.34 -28.97 1.84
N GLY A 509 33.26 -27.65 1.94
CA GLY A 509 33.25 -26.94 3.22
C GLY A 509 34.61 -26.86 3.91
N ALA A 510 35.71 -27.06 3.19
CA ALA A 510 37.05 -26.82 3.73
C ALA A 510 37.33 -25.31 3.79
N THR A 511 37.78 -24.81 4.93
CA THR A 511 38.16 -23.41 5.13
C THR A 511 39.59 -23.20 4.67
N VAL A 512 39.81 -22.15 3.86
CA VAL A 512 41.12 -21.74 3.32
C VAL A 512 41.44 -20.35 3.81
N ASP A 513 42.42 -20.25 4.70
CA ASP A 513 42.87 -19.02 5.35
C ASP A 513 44.21 -18.56 4.78
N VAL A 514 44.25 -17.37 4.20
CA VAL A 514 45.49 -16.70 3.78
C VAL A 514 45.91 -15.72 4.86
N VAL A 515 46.96 -16.09 5.60
CA VAL A 515 47.51 -15.29 6.70
C VAL A 515 48.57 -14.33 6.17
N VAL A 516 48.25 -13.03 6.22
CA VAL A 516 49.06 -11.93 5.72
C VAL A 516 49.58 -11.09 6.88
N GLY A 517 50.88 -10.75 6.84
CA GLY A 517 51.46 -9.68 7.66
C GLY A 517 51.04 -9.70 9.13
N LEU A 518 50.55 -8.57 9.64
CA LEU A 518 50.26 -8.28 11.06
C LEU A 518 49.08 -9.08 11.67
N GLY A 519 48.82 -10.30 11.19
CA GLY A 519 47.73 -11.17 11.66
C GLY A 519 46.40 -10.95 10.93
N GLU A 520 46.44 -10.37 9.73
CA GLU A 520 45.28 -10.26 8.85
C GLU A 520 45.04 -11.63 8.19
N VAL A 521 43.77 -12.05 8.11
CA VAL A 521 43.37 -13.34 7.54
C VAL A 521 42.30 -13.08 6.48
N TYR A 522 42.53 -13.64 5.29
CA TYR A 522 41.56 -13.65 4.19
C TYR A 522 41.04 -15.07 4.05
N GLU A 523 39.72 -15.25 4.08
CA GLU A 523 39.08 -16.57 4.19
C GLU A 523 38.28 -16.89 2.92
N GLY A 524 38.32 -18.16 2.50
CA GLY A 524 37.40 -18.73 1.53
C GLY A 524 37.00 -20.14 1.94
N THR A 525 35.92 -20.65 1.37
CA THR A 525 35.43 -22.01 1.65
C THR A 525 35.28 -22.79 0.36
N SER A 526 35.66 -24.08 0.36
CA SER A 526 35.49 -24.93 -0.81
C SER A 526 34.04 -25.34 -1.06
N GLU A 527 33.64 -25.35 -2.33
CA GLU A 527 32.34 -25.77 -2.80
C GLU A 527 32.21 -27.31 -2.88
N LEU A 528 31.04 -27.80 -3.30
CA LEU A 528 30.75 -29.23 -3.45
C LEU A 528 31.72 -29.97 -4.38
N THR A 529 32.29 -29.26 -5.36
CA THR A 529 33.31 -29.77 -6.30
C THR A 529 34.73 -29.66 -5.76
N GLY A 530 34.92 -29.10 -4.57
CA GLY A 530 36.22 -28.90 -3.93
C GLY A 530 36.90 -27.60 -4.37
N ASP A 531 36.36 -26.90 -5.37
CA ASP A 531 36.86 -25.60 -5.82
C ASP A 531 36.70 -24.55 -4.71
N TYR A 532 37.69 -23.69 -4.52
CA TYR A 532 37.64 -22.57 -3.59
C TYR A 532 38.17 -21.29 -4.25
N GLU A 533 37.73 -20.14 -3.73
CA GLU A 533 38.22 -18.82 -4.12
C GLU A 533 38.41 -17.94 -2.86
N VAL A 534 39.53 -17.21 -2.80
CA VAL A 534 39.84 -16.20 -1.78
C VAL A 534 40.24 -14.91 -2.50
N THR A 535 39.47 -13.84 -2.34
CA THR A 535 39.69 -12.55 -3.02
C THR A 535 40.24 -11.48 -2.08
N GLY A 536 40.73 -10.36 -2.64
CA GLY A 536 41.16 -9.20 -1.86
C GLY A 536 42.52 -9.34 -1.15
N ILE A 537 43.31 -10.38 -1.45
CA ILE A 537 44.61 -10.63 -0.81
C ILE A 537 45.61 -9.55 -1.26
N PRO A 538 46.26 -8.78 -0.38
CA PRO A 538 47.22 -7.75 -0.80
C PRO A 538 48.33 -8.34 -1.68
N PRO A 539 48.72 -7.74 -2.83
CA PRO A 539 49.85 -8.23 -3.61
C PRO A 539 51.15 -8.05 -2.81
N GLY A 540 52.03 -9.05 -2.82
CA GLY A 540 53.24 -8.99 -2.00
C GLY A 540 54.15 -10.21 -2.12
N ASP A 541 54.92 -10.47 -1.08
CA ASP A 541 55.80 -11.64 -1.00
C ASP A 541 54.98 -12.91 -0.65
N THR A 542 55.68 -13.97 -0.23
CA THR A 542 55.06 -15.25 0.09
C THR A 542 54.22 -15.20 1.37
N TYR A 543 52.93 -15.53 1.29
CA TYR A 543 52.03 -15.68 2.43
C TYR A 543 51.80 -17.14 2.80
N ARG A 544 51.38 -17.35 4.05
CA ARG A 544 50.98 -18.68 4.50
C ARG A 544 49.50 -18.88 4.21
N VAL A 545 49.18 -19.97 3.55
CA VAL A 545 47.82 -20.47 3.36
C VAL A 545 47.63 -21.69 4.26
N GLU A 546 46.61 -21.67 5.10
CA GLU A 546 46.22 -22.74 6.00
C GLU A 546 44.86 -23.28 5.54
N VAL A 547 44.72 -24.61 5.43
CA VAL A 547 43.50 -25.26 4.96
C VAL A 547 43.07 -26.27 5.99
N SER A 548 41.82 -26.18 6.42
CA SER A 548 41.23 -27.05 7.44
C SER A 548 39.87 -27.57 7.00
N ALA A 549 39.52 -28.79 7.43
CA ALA A 549 38.22 -29.39 7.20
C ALA A 549 37.92 -30.41 8.30
N ASP A 550 36.65 -30.55 8.67
CA ASP A 550 36.23 -31.49 9.70
C ASP A 550 36.61 -32.94 9.35
N GLY A 551 37.32 -33.60 10.26
CA GLY A 551 37.81 -34.97 10.07
C GLY A 551 39.10 -35.10 9.25
N TYR A 552 39.73 -33.99 8.88
CA TYR A 552 41.00 -33.95 8.16
C TYR A 552 42.10 -33.23 8.97
N GLU A 553 43.35 -33.60 8.73
CA GLU A 553 44.52 -32.91 9.27
C GLU A 553 44.70 -31.57 8.54
N GLU A 554 45.00 -30.51 9.29
CA GLU A 554 45.27 -29.18 8.72
C GLU A 554 46.50 -29.22 7.80
N ALA A 555 46.37 -28.64 6.61
CA ALA A 555 47.49 -28.40 5.72
C ALA A 555 47.91 -26.93 5.78
N SER A 556 49.22 -26.68 5.70
CA SER A 556 49.72 -25.31 5.54
C SER A 556 50.80 -25.25 4.47
N ARG A 557 50.77 -24.21 3.65
CA ARG A 557 51.73 -23.98 2.56
C ARG A 557 52.04 -22.51 2.42
N GLN A 558 53.23 -22.21 1.94
CA GLN A 558 53.61 -20.87 1.52
C GLN A 558 53.31 -20.67 0.02
N VAL A 559 52.54 -19.64 -0.31
CA VAL A 559 52.14 -19.28 -1.69
C VAL A 559 52.67 -17.87 -2.00
N ASP A 560 53.30 -17.72 -3.17
CA ASP A 560 53.88 -16.46 -3.63
C ASP A 560 52.80 -15.64 -4.36
N PHE A 561 52.47 -14.47 -3.79
CA PHE A 561 51.48 -13.54 -4.32
C PHE A 561 52.13 -12.33 -5.01
N SER A 562 53.33 -12.51 -5.56
CA SER A 562 54.05 -11.43 -6.24
C SER A 562 53.42 -11.09 -7.60
N GLY A 563 52.70 -9.98 -7.63
CA GLY A 563 52.13 -9.39 -8.85
C GLY A 563 50.75 -8.78 -8.59
N GLU A 564 50.47 -7.63 -9.19
CA GLU A 564 49.21 -6.91 -8.97
C GLU A 564 48.08 -7.48 -9.85
N ASN A 565 46.84 -7.51 -9.33
CA ASN A 565 45.61 -7.92 -10.02
C ASN A 565 45.69 -9.30 -10.73
N GLN A 566 46.35 -10.28 -10.12
CA GLN A 566 46.49 -11.63 -10.67
C GLN A 566 45.64 -12.66 -9.95
N VAL A 567 45.36 -13.75 -10.67
CA VAL A 567 44.74 -14.97 -10.13
C VAL A 567 45.83 -16.02 -9.95
N PHE A 568 46.04 -16.44 -8.71
CA PHE A 568 47.00 -17.47 -8.32
C PHE A 568 46.26 -18.80 -8.14
N LYS A 569 46.84 -19.90 -8.64
CA LYS A 569 46.26 -21.23 -8.48
C LYS A 569 47.09 -22.09 -7.53
N SER A 570 46.47 -22.65 -6.49
CA SER A 570 47.11 -23.62 -5.60
C SER A 570 46.12 -24.67 -5.12
N ASP A 571 46.36 -25.94 -5.44
CA ASP A 571 45.52 -27.04 -4.99
C ASP A 571 46.05 -27.61 -3.67
N PHE A 572 45.15 -28.08 -2.81
CA PHE A 572 45.44 -28.64 -1.50
C PHE A 572 44.90 -30.07 -1.38
N GLU A 573 45.70 -30.94 -0.79
CA GLU A 573 45.32 -32.31 -0.46
C GLU A 573 45.35 -32.45 1.06
N LEU A 574 44.23 -32.86 1.66
CA LEU A 574 44.14 -33.08 3.11
C LEU A 574 44.17 -34.57 3.43
N GLU A 575 44.95 -34.94 4.45
CA GLU A 575 44.95 -36.31 4.97
C GLU A 575 43.81 -36.49 5.97
N PRO A 576 43.00 -37.56 5.90
CA PRO A 576 42.00 -37.84 6.93
C PRO A 576 42.67 -38.06 8.29
N THR A 577 42.10 -37.47 9.34
CA THR A 577 42.56 -37.73 10.72
C THR A 577 42.47 -39.23 11.02
N GLN A 578 43.59 -39.83 11.43
CA GLN A 578 43.61 -41.25 11.82
C GLN A 578 42.74 -41.43 13.08
N SER A 579 41.69 -42.25 12.95
CA SER A 579 40.85 -42.68 14.08
C SER A 579 41.58 -43.60 15.06
#